data_AF-A0A970MX29-F1
#
_entry.id   AF-A0A970MX29-F1
#
_cell.length_a   1.000
_cell.length_b   1.000
_cell.length_c   1.000
_cell.angle_alpha   90.00
_cell.angle_beta   90.00
_cell.angle_gamma   90.00
#
_symmetry.space_group_name_H-M   'P 1'
#
loop_
_entity.id
_entity.type
_entity.pdbx_description
1 polymer ?
#
loop_
_entity_poly.entity_id
_entity_poly.type
_entity_poly.pdbx_seq_one_letter_code
_entity_poly.pdbx_strand_id
1 'polypeptide(L)'
;MLIKDFFQALSGKIKELEQAEFDNIAQIAEICAHSIEFGGVIHIHDTGHMLNSELIGRAGGLVGMTPFTFGLNVNNPNSFRDKETDKANLTSETIALALKRSNIRPGDVLFVGSVSGKSEQVVELVLQARKMGVITVAISAIAYSSKLDSLHPSGKRLYEAAEFAIDNHAPYGDSMLTLENLDAGVCPASGISAATIMWAITAGIVELLLERGITPTVYKSVNAPGGVEDVQTRQERYKQKGY
;
A
#
# COMPACT_ATOMS: atom_id res chain seq x y z
N MET A 1 -21.93 22.30 11.50
CA MET A 1 -21.31 21.81 12.75
C MET A 1 -20.23 20.87 12.28
N LEU A 2 -18.97 21.11 12.61
CA LEU A 2 -17.85 20.45 11.92
C LEU A 2 -17.92 18.93 11.90
N ILE A 3 -18.45 18.30 12.95
CA ILE A 3 -18.67 16.85 12.98
C ILE A 3 -19.64 16.40 11.86
N LYS A 4 -20.75 17.11 11.66
CA LYS A 4 -21.71 16.83 10.56
C LYS A 4 -21.07 17.10 9.20
N ASP A 5 -20.33 18.20 9.10
CA ASP A 5 -19.67 18.62 7.87
C ASP A 5 -18.59 17.60 7.45
N PHE A 6 -17.86 17.03 8.43
CA PHE A 6 -16.92 15.93 8.23
C PHE A 6 -17.61 14.67 7.68
N PHE A 7 -18.69 14.19 8.32
CA PHE A 7 -19.37 12.97 7.86
C PHE A 7 -19.97 13.16 6.46
N GLN A 8 -20.44 14.37 6.14
CA GLN A 8 -20.90 14.70 4.80
C GLN A 8 -19.76 14.69 3.77
N ALA A 9 -18.62 15.31 4.11
CA ALA A 9 -17.43 15.33 3.25
C ALA A 9 -16.88 13.90 3.02
N LEU A 10 -16.78 13.10 4.07
CA LEU A 10 -16.33 11.71 3.99
C LEU A 10 -17.27 10.85 3.13
N SER A 11 -18.59 10.98 3.34
CA SER A 11 -19.58 10.25 2.54
C SER A 11 -19.51 10.63 1.06
N GLY A 12 -19.27 11.92 0.78
CA GLY A 12 -19.02 12.41 -0.58
C GLY A 12 -17.76 11.80 -1.18
N LYS A 13 -16.66 11.77 -0.40
CA LYS A 13 -15.38 11.19 -0.82
C LYS A 13 -15.51 9.70 -1.17
N ILE A 14 -16.19 8.92 -0.35
CA ILE A 14 -16.41 7.49 -0.63
C ILE A 14 -17.18 7.28 -1.94
N LYS A 15 -18.22 8.08 -2.19
CA LYS A 15 -18.99 8.02 -3.45
C LYS A 15 -18.17 8.41 -4.66
N GLU A 16 -17.32 9.43 -4.52
CA GLU A 16 -16.41 9.86 -5.58
C GLU A 16 -15.41 8.75 -5.93
N LEU A 17 -14.81 8.12 -4.91
CA LEU A 17 -13.92 6.97 -5.10
C LEU A 17 -14.62 5.82 -5.83
N GLU A 18 -15.82 5.46 -5.39
CA GLU A 18 -16.62 4.42 -6.05
C GLU A 18 -16.87 4.79 -7.52
N GLN A 19 -17.31 6.01 -7.82
CA GLN A 19 -17.63 6.39 -9.19
C GLN A 19 -16.41 6.52 -10.12
N ALA A 20 -15.31 7.06 -9.60
CA ALA A 20 -14.13 7.37 -10.40
C ALA A 20 -13.17 6.19 -10.54
N GLU A 21 -13.06 5.34 -9.51
CA GLU A 21 -12.04 4.29 -9.44
C GLU A 21 -12.59 2.87 -9.52
N PHE A 22 -13.91 2.65 -9.69
CA PHE A 22 -14.48 1.29 -9.75
C PHE A 22 -13.76 0.39 -10.76
N ASP A 23 -13.61 0.84 -12.01
CA ASP A 23 -13.00 0.04 -13.07
C ASP A 23 -11.51 -0.24 -12.79
N ASN A 24 -10.78 0.74 -12.24
CA ASN A 24 -9.38 0.57 -11.85
C ASN A 24 -9.25 -0.43 -10.69
N ILE A 25 -10.12 -0.33 -9.69
CA ILE A 25 -10.20 -1.26 -8.55
C ILE A 25 -10.50 -2.67 -9.04
N ALA A 26 -11.50 -2.83 -9.93
CA ALA A 26 -11.87 -4.13 -10.49
C ALA A 26 -10.73 -4.74 -11.31
N GLN A 27 -10.07 -3.94 -12.16
CA GLN A 27 -8.91 -4.38 -12.93
C GLN A 27 -7.75 -4.83 -12.02
N ILE A 28 -7.47 -4.08 -10.96
CA ILE A 28 -6.38 -4.41 -10.04
C ILE A 28 -6.73 -5.62 -9.17
N ALA A 29 -7.99 -5.78 -8.78
CA ALA A 29 -8.46 -6.99 -8.12
C ALA A 29 -8.27 -8.23 -9.00
N GLU A 30 -8.57 -8.13 -10.30
CA GLU A 30 -8.34 -9.20 -11.29
C GLU A 30 -6.85 -9.57 -11.41
N ILE A 31 -5.98 -8.56 -11.51
CA ILE A 31 -4.52 -8.75 -11.53
C ILE A 31 -4.04 -9.45 -10.26
N CYS A 32 -4.51 -9.01 -9.09
CA CYS A 32 -4.16 -9.60 -7.82
C CYS A 32 -4.67 -11.04 -7.67
N ALA A 33 -5.91 -11.31 -8.07
CA ALA A 33 -6.48 -12.65 -8.05
C ALA A 33 -5.71 -13.60 -8.98
N HIS A 34 -5.33 -13.13 -10.17
CA HIS A 34 -4.49 -13.90 -11.09
C HIS A 34 -3.10 -14.16 -10.51
N SER A 35 -2.42 -13.14 -9.96
CA SER A 35 -1.12 -13.32 -9.29
C SER A 35 -1.21 -14.39 -8.20
N ILE A 36 -2.25 -14.30 -7.36
CA ILE A 36 -2.52 -15.25 -6.28
C ILE A 36 -2.75 -16.67 -6.81
N GLU A 37 -3.59 -16.85 -7.83
CA GLU A 37 -3.89 -18.15 -8.46
C GLU A 37 -2.65 -18.86 -8.97
N PHE A 38 -1.64 -18.12 -9.44
CA PHE A 38 -0.36 -18.66 -9.91
C PHE A 38 0.74 -18.66 -8.83
N GLY A 39 0.36 -18.55 -7.55
CA GLY A 39 1.26 -18.68 -6.40
C GLY A 39 2.07 -17.42 -6.08
N GLY A 40 1.67 -16.27 -6.61
CA GLY A 40 2.23 -14.96 -6.31
C GLY A 40 1.76 -14.39 -4.96
N VAL A 41 2.45 -13.35 -4.53
CA VAL A 41 2.21 -12.65 -3.24
C VAL A 41 1.87 -11.19 -3.48
N ILE A 42 0.97 -10.65 -2.64
CA ILE A 42 0.67 -9.22 -2.60
C ILE A 42 1.54 -8.56 -1.53
N HIS A 43 2.44 -7.69 -1.97
CA HIS A 43 3.33 -6.92 -1.13
C HIS A 43 2.81 -5.49 -0.98
N ILE A 44 2.95 -4.92 0.22
CA ILE A 44 2.54 -3.55 0.52
C ILE A 44 3.74 -2.78 1.07
N HIS A 45 4.11 -1.71 0.40
CA HIS A 45 5.07 -0.73 0.87
C HIS A 45 4.37 0.60 1.09
N ASP A 46 4.09 0.95 2.33
CA ASP A 46 3.49 2.25 2.66
C ASP A 46 4.53 3.22 3.21
N THR A 47 4.66 4.37 2.53
CA THR A 47 5.36 5.56 3.06
C THR A 47 4.37 6.58 3.61
N GLY A 48 3.07 6.36 3.39
CA GLY A 48 1.97 7.15 3.89
C GLY A 48 1.61 6.79 5.33
N HIS A 49 0.33 6.98 5.65
CA HIS A 49 -0.11 7.10 7.03
C HIS A 49 -0.65 5.79 7.66
N MET A 50 -1.03 4.76 6.89
CA MET A 50 -1.68 3.59 7.49
C MET A 50 -1.84 2.30 6.65
N LEU A 51 -1.55 2.22 5.36
CA LEU A 51 -1.90 1.04 4.54
C LEU A 51 -1.31 -0.27 5.09
N ASN A 52 -0.07 -0.24 5.58
CA ASN A 52 0.55 -1.40 6.21
C ASN A 52 -0.18 -1.85 7.48
N SER A 53 -0.52 -0.92 8.38
CA SER A 53 -1.24 -1.23 9.62
C SER A 53 -2.73 -1.49 9.40
N GLU A 54 -3.26 -1.03 8.26
CA GLU A 54 -4.67 -1.18 7.91
C GLU A 54 -4.99 -2.60 7.43
N LEU A 55 -4.15 -3.17 6.57
CA LEU A 55 -4.50 -4.41 5.87
C LEU A 55 -3.85 -5.66 6.48
N ILE A 56 -2.66 -5.52 7.04
CA ILE A 56 -1.83 -6.66 7.40
C ILE A 56 -2.17 -7.16 8.80
N GLY A 57 -2.37 -8.48 8.93
CA GLY A 57 -2.56 -9.13 10.23
C GLY A 57 -3.90 -8.79 10.91
N ARG A 58 -4.88 -8.32 10.15
CA ARG A 58 -6.19 -7.92 10.66
C ARG A 58 -7.27 -8.95 10.33
N ALA A 59 -8.23 -9.15 11.23
CA ALA A 59 -9.47 -9.88 10.95
C ALA A 59 -10.18 -9.35 9.68
N GLY A 60 -10.63 -10.25 8.82
CA GLY A 60 -11.17 -9.91 7.49
C GLY A 60 -10.10 -9.67 6.42
N GLY A 61 -8.84 -9.51 6.80
CA GLY A 61 -7.70 -9.36 5.89
C GLY A 61 -7.20 -10.69 5.34
N LEU A 62 -6.67 -10.63 4.13
CA LEU A 62 -6.02 -11.73 3.43
C LEU A 62 -4.65 -12.05 4.06
N VAL A 63 -4.40 -13.32 4.40
CA VAL A 63 -3.16 -13.73 5.10
C VAL A 63 -1.89 -13.47 4.30
N GLY A 64 -1.97 -13.60 2.97
CA GLY A 64 -0.87 -13.37 2.05
C GLY A 64 -0.67 -11.92 1.59
N MET A 65 -1.32 -10.94 2.22
CA MET A 65 -0.86 -9.55 2.15
C MET A 65 0.33 -9.37 3.09
N THR A 66 1.50 -9.05 2.52
CA THR A 66 2.78 -9.03 3.25
C THR A 66 3.38 -7.62 3.22
N PRO A 67 3.93 -7.11 4.33
CA PRO A 67 4.64 -5.83 4.29
C PRO A 67 5.97 -6.01 3.56
N PHE A 68 6.24 -5.12 2.60
CA PHE A 68 7.57 -4.94 2.03
C PHE A 68 8.25 -3.76 2.71
N THR A 69 9.07 -4.06 3.71
CA THR A 69 9.86 -3.06 4.44
C THR A 69 11.34 -3.36 4.30
N PHE A 70 12.14 -2.31 4.21
CA PHE A 70 13.58 -2.44 4.11
C PHE A 70 14.26 -1.23 4.76
N GLY A 71 15.48 -1.46 5.21
CA GLY A 71 16.33 -0.46 5.83
C GLY A 71 17.74 -1.00 5.94
N LEU A 72 18.71 -0.12 6.12
CA LEU A 72 20.10 -0.49 6.31
C LEU A 72 20.44 -0.44 7.80
N ASN A 73 20.73 -1.60 8.40
CA ASN A 73 21.26 -1.67 9.75
C ASN A 73 22.73 -2.13 9.70
N VAL A 74 23.63 -1.25 10.13
CA VAL A 74 25.05 -1.57 10.29
C VAL A 74 25.36 -1.62 11.79
N ASN A 75 25.88 -2.76 12.25
CA ASN A 75 26.43 -2.92 13.59
C ASN A 75 27.96 -2.77 13.56
N ASN A 76 28.48 -1.70 14.16
CA ASN A 76 29.91 -1.45 14.27
C ASN A 76 30.24 -1.18 15.76
N PRO A 77 30.89 -2.11 16.47
CA PRO A 77 31.09 -2.04 17.92
C PRO A 77 32.26 -1.13 18.36
N ASN A 78 32.88 -0.37 17.44
CA ASN A 78 34.02 0.46 17.76
C ASN A 78 33.61 1.65 18.65
N SER A 79 34.14 1.71 19.87
CA SER A 79 33.82 2.73 20.88
C SER A 79 34.67 4.00 20.78
N PHE A 80 35.66 4.06 19.88
CA PHE A 80 36.52 5.24 19.72
C PHE A 80 35.84 6.36 18.90
N ARG A 81 34.82 6.03 18.10
CA ARG A 81 34.08 7.00 17.28
C ARG A 81 32.58 6.85 17.52
N ASP A 82 31.91 7.99 17.64
CA ASP A 82 30.45 8.01 17.68
C ASP A 82 29.88 7.47 16.36
N LYS A 83 28.78 6.74 16.49
CA LYS A 83 28.02 6.25 15.34
C LYS A 83 27.18 7.38 14.78
N GLU A 84 27.21 7.58 13.47
CA GLU A 84 26.22 8.41 12.79
C GLU A 84 24.84 7.74 12.93
N THR A 85 23.91 8.45 13.56
CA THR A 85 22.56 7.94 13.88
C THR A 85 21.49 8.36 12.89
N ASP A 86 21.84 9.22 11.93
CA ASP A 86 20.93 9.63 10.88
C ASP A 86 20.48 8.43 10.05
N LYS A 87 19.24 8.48 9.57
CA LYS A 87 18.72 7.45 8.68
C LYS A 87 19.58 7.45 7.41
N ALA A 88 20.13 6.28 7.08
CA ALA A 88 20.88 6.13 5.85
C ALA A 88 20.02 6.57 4.64
N ASN A 89 20.60 7.42 3.79
CA ASN A 89 19.98 7.75 2.52
C ASN A 89 19.97 6.50 1.64
N LEU A 90 18.79 5.96 1.39
CA LEU A 90 18.60 4.80 0.53
C LEU A 90 18.76 5.25 -0.93
N THR A 91 19.83 4.79 -1.58
CA THR A 91 20.12 5.02 -3.00
C THR A 91 19.49 3.94 -3.89
N SER A 92 19.49 4.18 -5.20
CA SER A 92 19.14 3.19 -6.23
C SER A 92 19.80 1.82 -6.01
N GLU A 93 21.09 1.78 -5.70
CA GLU A 93 21.81 0.52 -5.45
C GLU A 93 21.29 -0.20 -4.21
N THR A 94 21.00 0.52 -3.14
CA THR A 94 20.50 -0.08 -1.89
C THR A 94 19.07 -0.60 -2.05
N ILE A 95 18.21 0.11 -2.80
CA ILE A 95 16.84 -0.32 -3.10
C ILE A 95 16.86 -1.56 -4.00
N ALA A 96 17.68 -1.56 -5.05
CA ALA A 96 17.85 -2.72 -5.92
C ALA A 96 18.39 -3.94 -5.15
N LEU A 97 19.33 -3.72 -4.23
CA LEU A 97 19.83 -4.79 -3.36
C LEU A 97 18.75 -5.31 -2.40
N ALA A 98 17.95 -4.42 -1.80
CA ALA A 98 16.85 -4.81 -0.92
C ALA A 98 15.83 -5.70 -1.63
N LEU A 99 15.41 -5.32 -2.85
CA LEU A 99 14.53 -6.15 -3.68
C LEU A 99 15.16 -7.52 -3.98
N LYS A 100 16.43 -7.56 -4.43
CA LYS A 100 17.16 -8.80 -4.73
C LYS A 100 17.38 -9.72 -3.51
N ARG A 101 17.39 -9.17 -2.30
CA ARG A 101 17.58 -9.92 -1.04
C ARG A 101 16.27 -10.30 -0.36
N SER A 102 15.17 -9.71 -0.81
CA SER A 102 13.84 -10.07 -0.33
C SER A 102 13.33 -11.36 -0.98
N ASN A 103 12.13 -11.79 -0.58
CA ASN A 103 11.44 -12.92 -1.19
C ASN A 103 10.49 -12.51 -2.33
N ILE A 104 10.49 -11.24 -2.76
CA ILE A 104 9.67 -10.78 -3.89
C ILE A 104 10.13 -11.40 -5.20
N ARG A 105 9.19 -11.78 -6.06
CA ARG A 105 9.45 -12.52 -7.30
C ARG A 105 8.71 -11.94 -8.49
N PRO A 106 9.15 -12.23 -9.74
CA PRO A 106 8.35 -11.92 -10.92
C PRO A 106 6.95 -12.52 -10.80
N GLY A 107 5.92 -11.77 -11.20
CA GLY A 107 4.51 -12.15 -11.07
C GLY A 107 3.85 -11.76 -9.73
N ASP A 108 4.62 -11.37 -8.71
CA ASP A 108 4.08 -10.75 -7.51
C ASP A 108 3.50 -9.36 -7.81
N VAL A 109 2.61 -8.88 -6.93
CA VAL A 109 2.08 -7.51 -6.98
C VAL A 109 2.66 -6.70 -5.83
N LEU A 110 3.22 -5.53 -6.11
CA LEU A 110 3.71 -4.57 -5.12
C LEU A 110 2.88 -3.30 -5.15
N PHE A 111 2.07 -3.10 -4.10
CA PHE A 111 1.42 -1.83 -3.81
C PHE A 111 2.39 -0.87 -3.14
N VAL A 112 2.46 0.36 -3.63
CA VAL A 112 3.25 1.43 -3.04
C VAL A 112 2.34 2.62 -2.71
N GLY A 113 2.18 2.89 -1.41
CA GLY A 113 1.41 4.00 -0.89
C GLY A 113 2.26 5.24 -0.66
N SER A 114 1.92 6.35 -1.30
CA SER A 114 2.51 7.66 -1.03
C SER A 114 1.61 8.78 -1.50
N VAL A 115 1.17 9.66 -0.58
CA VAL A 115 0.25 10.77 -0.91
C VAL A 115 0.84 11.69 -1.96
N SER A 116 2.07 12.17 -1.75
CA SER A 116 2.77 13.04 -2.70
C SER A 116 3.43 12.28 -3.85
N GLY A 117 3.91 11.06 -3.60
CA GLY A 117 4.62 10.25 -4.59
C GLY A 117 5.90 10.88 -5.15
N LYS A 118 6.42 11.96 -4.54
CA LYS A 118 7.53 12.74 -5.14
C LYS A 118 8.93 12.26 -4.74
N SER A 119 9.05 11.42 -3.72
CA SER A 119 10.36 11.03 -3.18
C SER A 119 11.09 10.09 -4.11
N GLU A 120 12.42 10.22 -4.17
CA GLU A 120 13.28 9.36 -4.98
C GLU A 120 13.07 7.88 -4.64
N GLN A 121 12.95 7.56 -3.35
CA GLN A 121 12.85 6.19 -2.85
C GLN A 121 11.63 5.43 -3.40
N VAL A 122 10.44 6.03 -3.40
CA VAL A 122 9.22 5.32 -3.86
C VAL A 122 9.21 5.16 -5.38
N VAL A 123 9.73 6.15 -6.10
CA VAL A 123 9.85 6.10 -7.56
C VAL A 123 10.87 5.04 -7.97
N GLU A 124 12.04 5.03 -7.34
CA GLU A 124 13.10 4.07 -7.63
C GLU A 124 12.68 2.64 -7.24
N LEU A 125 11.94 2.47 -6.13
CA LEU A 125 11.38 1.17 -5.73
C LEU A 125 10.48 0.57 -6.82
N VAL A 126 9.51 1.32 -7.33
CA VAL A 126 8.61 0.78 -8.38
C VAL A 126 9.35 0.54 -9.70
N LEU A 127 10.29 1.42 -10.07
CA LEU A 127 11.07 1.22 -11.31
C LEU A 127 11.95 -0.03 -11.24
N GLN A 128 12.59 -0.29 -10.10
CA GLN A 128 13.43 -1.47 -9.91
C GLN A 128 12.59 -2.75 -9.80
N ALA A 129 11.46 -2.71 -9.09
CA ALA A 129 10.54 -3.85 -8.99
C ALA A 129 9.98 -4.25 -10.37
N ARG A 130 9.60 -3.26 -11.21
CA ARG A 130 9.18 -3.51 -12.60
C ARG A 130 10.25 -4.21 -13.44
N LYS A 131 11.52 -3.81 -13.31
CA LYS A 131 12.63 -4.48 -14.00
C LYS A 131 12.80 -5.95 -13.59
N MET A 132 12.32 -6.32 -12.40
CA MET A 132 12.31 -7.71 -11.90
C MET A 132 11.05 -8.47 -12.32
N GLY A 133 10.14 -7.89 -13.09
CA GLY A 133 8.86 -8.52 -13.48
C GLY A 133 7.80 -8.52 -12.39
N VAL A 134 7.96 -7.67 -11.36
CA VAL A 134 6.93 -7.43 -10.34
C VAL A 134 5.94 -6.41 -10.88
N ILE A 135 4.65 -6.67 -10.72
CA ILE A 135 3.57 -5.75 -11.09
C ILE A 135 3.48 -4.67 -10.01
N THR A 136 3.57 -3.39 -10.38
CA THR A 136 3.57 -2.29 -9.41
C THR A 136 2.31 -1.45 -9.48
N VAL A 137 1.69 -1.22 -8.34
CA VAL A 137 0.47 -0.41 -8.19
C VAL A 137 0.74 0.76 -7.25
N ALA A 138 0.61 1.98 -7.75
CA ALA A 138 0.71 3.20 -6.95
C ALA A 138 -0.65 3.58 -6.36
N ILE A 139 -0.66 3.98 -5.09
CA ILE A 139 -1.79 4.70 -4.48
C ILE A 139 -1.29 6.07 -4.04
N SER A 140 -1.76 7.12 -4.72
CA SER A 140 -1.34 8.50 -4.53
C SER A 140 -2.52 9.46 -4.61
N ALA A 141 -2.35 10.68 -4.11
CA ALA A 141 -3.31 11.75 -4.32
C ALA A 141 -2.90 12.50 -5.60
N ILE A 142 -3.45 12.15 -6.77
CA ILE A 142 -2.94 12.63 -8.06
C ILE A 142 -3.10 14.15 -8.18
N ALA A 143 -4.23 14.69 -7.71
CA ALA A 143 -4.47 16.15 -7.66
C ALA A 143 -3.42 16.92 -6.82
N TYR A 144 -2.84 16.27 -5.81
CA TYR A 144 -1.76 16.83 -5.00
C TYR A 144 -0.38 16.57 -5.64
N SER A 145 -0.11 15.32 -6.00
CA SER A 145 1.16 14.86 -6.57
C SER A 145 1.54 15.61 -7.85
N SER A 146 0.58 15.83 -8.75
CA SER A 146 0.79 16.52 -10.03
C SER A 146 1.29 17.97 -9.91
N LYS A 147 1.11 18.60 -8.75
CA LYS A 147 1.55 19.99 -8.48
C LYS A 147 2.93 20.07 -7.81
N LEU A 148 3.54 18.93 -7.50
CA LEU A 148 4.83 18.88 -6.81
C LEU A 148 5.93 18.51 -7.79
N ASP A 149 7.12 19.06 -7.60
CA ASP A 149 8.30 18.61 -8.33
C ASP A 149 8.76 17.25 -7.83
N SER A 150 9.11 16.36 -8.77
CA SER A 150 9.73 15.09 -8.43
C SER A 150 11.15 15.31 -7.90
N LEU A 151 11.52 14.54 -6.87
CA LEU A 151 12.88 14.46 -6.37
C LEU A 151 13.68 13.34 -7.05
N HIS A 152 13.05 12.52 -7.88
CA HIS A 152 13.72 11.45 -8.60
C HIS A 152 14.38 11.99 -9.88
N PRO A 153 15.61 11.56 -10.25
CA PRO A 153 16.30 12.03 -11.45
C PRO A 153 15.55 11.85 -12.78
N SER A 154 14.60 10.93 -12.86
CA SER A 154 13.73 10.74 -14.04
C SER A 154 12.67 11.83 -14.23
N GLY A 155 12.45 12.70 -13.23
CA GLY A 155 11.37 13.69 -13.22
C GLY A 155 9.98 13.12 -12.96
N LYS A 156 9.84 11.79 -12.84
CA LYS A 156 8.56 11.11 -12.58
C LYS A 156 8.19 11.11 -11.10
N ARG A 157 6.89 11.17 -10.82
CA ARG A 157 6.29 10.83 -9.52
C ARG A 157 5.88 9.37 -9.50
N LEU A 158 5.52 8.87 -8.33
CA LEU A 158 5.15 7.47 -8.11
C LEU A 158 4.08 6.96 -9.09
N TYR A 159 2.99 7.73 -9.24
CA TYR A 159 1.88 7.36 -10.13
C TYR A 159 2.27 7.34 -11.62
N GLU A 160 3.34 8.04 -12.01
CA GLU A 160 3.88 8.08 -13.38
C GLU A 160 4.93 6.97 -13.63
N ALA A 161 5.42 6.35 -12.56
CA ALA A 161 6.50 5.37 -12.57
C ALA A 161 6.00 3.93 -12.34
N ALA A 162 4.91 3.75 -11.61
CA ALA A 162 4.26 2.46 -11.42
C ALA A 162 3.60 1.93 -12.71
N GLU A 163 3.27 0.64 -12.75
CA GLU A 163 2.51 0.07 -13.86
C GLU A 163 1.07 0.57 -13.89
N PHE A 164 0.45 0.51 -12.73
CA PHE A 164 -0.91 0.95 -12.48
C PHE A 164 -0.88 2.02 -11.40
N ALA A 165 -1.83 2.93 -11.45
CA ALA A 165 -2.03 3.94 -10.42
C ALA A 165 -3.52 4.05 -10.11
N ILE A 166 -3.84 4.17 -8.83
CA ILE A 166 -5.17 4.51 -8.35
C ILE A 166 -5.06 5.87 -7.64
N ASP A 167 -5.92 6.81 -8.03
CA ASP A 167 -6.06 8.07 -7.31
C ASP A 167 -6.82 7.81 -6.01
N ASN A 168 -6.27 8.24 -4.87
CA ASN A 168 -7.02 8.25 -3.61
C ASN A 168 -7.92 9.49 -3.48
N HIS A 169 -7.95 10.35 -4.50
CA HIS A 169 -8.78 11.54 -4.62
C HIS A 169 -8.62 12.51 -3.44
N ALA A 170 -7.54 12.42 -2.67
CA ALA A 170 -7.31 13.40 -1.61
C ALA A 170 -7.06 14.77 -2.25
N PRO A 171 -7.75 15.82 -1.77
CA PRO A 171 -7.62 17.15 -2.34
C PRO A 171 -6.20 17.70 -2.09
N TYR A 172 -5.86 18.78 -2.79
CA TYR A 172 -4.60 19.48 -2.52
C TYR A 172 -4.53 19.92 -1.04
N GLY A 173 -3.44 19.58 -0.36
CA GLY A 173 -3.29 19.80 1.08
C GLY A 173 -3.92 18.71 1.96
N ASP A 174 -4.44 17.63 1.36
CA ASP A 174 -4.97 16.44 2.03
C ASP A 174 -5.86 16.78 3.22
N SER A 175 -6.96 17.50 2.97
CA SER A 175 -7.86 18.01 4.00
C SER A 175 -9.30 18.02 3.51
N MET A 176 -10.23 17.45 4.28
CA MET A 176 -11.65 17.45 3.95
C MET A 176 -12.39 18.70 4.43
N LEU A 177 -11.86 19.39 5.44
CA LEU A 177 -12.48 20.59 6.02
C LEU A 177 -11.51 21.77 6.01
N THR A 178 -12.01 22.93 5.59
CA THR A 178 -11.31 24.22 5.63
C THR A 178 -12.10 25.21 6.50
N LEU A 179 -11.39 25.97 7.33
CA LEU A 179 -11.99 26.93 8.27
C LEU A 179 -11.38 28.32 8.03
N GLU A 180 -12.19 29.37 7.96
CA GLU A 180 -11.71 30.73 7.65
C GLU A 180 -10.67 31.25 8.66
N ASN A 181 -10.74 30.79 9.90
CA ASN A 181 -9.87 31.19 11.00
C ASN A 181 -8.71 30.21 11.26
N LEU A 182 -8.45 29.27 10.34
CA LEU A 182 -7.34 28.33 10.41
C LEU A 182 -6.56 28.35 9.09
N ASP A 183 -5.23 28.42 9.19
CA ASP A 183 -4.31 28.48 8.05
C ASP A 183 -4.11 27.11 7.38
N ALA A 184 -4.42 26.02 8.09
CA ALA A 184 -4.38 24.66 7.59
C ALA A 184 -5.78 24.05 7.51
N GLY A 185 -5.99 23.22 6.47
CA GLY A 185 -7.11 22.31 6.44
C GLY A 185 -6.97 21.21 7.49
N VAL A 186 -8.08 20.57 7.86
CA VAL A 186 -8.14 19.48 8.83
C VAL A 186 -8.87 18.28 8.26
N CYS A 187 -8.76 17.15 8.98
CA CYS A 187 -9.40 15.88 8.63
C CYS A 187 -8.93 15.35 7.27
N PRO A 188 -7.71 14.77 7.20
CA PRO A 188 -7.15 14.32 5.93
C PRO A 188 -7.97 13.19 5.29
N ALA A 189 -8.03 13.22 3.96
CA ALA A 189 -8.81 12.26 3.17
C ALA A 189 -7.98 11.04 2.76
N SER A 190 -6.68 11.21 2.54
CA SER A 190 -5.82 10.24 1.87
C SER A 190 -5.78 8.88 2.55
N GLY A 191 -5.65 8.84 3.88
CA GLY A 191 -5.58 7.59 4.64
C GLY A 191 -6.87 6.78 4.56
N ILE A 192 -8.01 7.41 4.80
CA ILE A 192 -9.31 6.75 4.74
C ILE A 192 -9.61 6.29 3.30
N SER A 193 -9.32 7.14 2.32
CA SER A 193 -9.56 6.84 0.90
C SER A 193 -8.70 5.66 0.43
N ALA A 194 -7.41 5.66 0.77
CA ALA A 194 -6.50 4.57 0.42
C ALA A 194 -6.90 3.25 1.12
N ALA A 195 -7.34 3.30 2.38
CA ALA A 195 -7.89 2.15 3.09
C ALA A 195 -9.15 1.61 2.40
N THR A 196 -10.09 2.49 2.03
CA THR A 196 -11.32 2.11 1.32
C THR A 196 -11.01 1.45 -0.02
N ILE A 197 -10.10 2.02 -0.82
CA ILE A 197 -9.64 1.44 -2.08
C ILE A 197 -9.11 0.02 -1.85
N MET A 198 -8.21 -0.15 -0.89
CA MET A 198 -7.59 -1.46 -0.66
C MET A 198 -8.56 -2.51 -0.12
N TRP A 199 -9.54 -2.13 0.69
CA TRP A 199 -10.61 -3.04 1.11
C TRP A 199 -11.55 -3.39 -0.04
N ALA A 200 -11.83 -2.47 -0.96
CA ALA A 200 -12.60 -2.75 -2.17
C ALA A 200 -11.84 -3.72 -3.10
N ILE A 201 -10.54 -3.51 -3.31
CA ILE A 201 -9.67 -4.45 -4.03
C ILE A 201 -9.69 -5.83 -3.36
N THR A 202 -9.59 -5.87 -2.02
CA THR A 202 -9.66 -7.12 -1.25
C THR A 202 -10.97 -7.86 -1.47
N ALA A 203 -12.10 -7.13 -1.51
CA ALA A 203 -13.40 -7.72 -1.81
C ALA A 203 -13.44 -8.35 -3.21
N GLY A 204 -12.96 -7.63 -4.23
CA GLY A 204 -12.88 -8.15 -5.60
C GLY A 204 -11.95 -9.36 -5.72
N ILE A 205 -10.79 -9.36 -5.03
CA ILE A 205 -9.89 -10.52 -5.00
C ILE A 205 -10.61 -11.74 -4.42
N VAL A 206 -11.31 -11.58 -3.31
CA VAL A 206 -12.02 -12.70 -2.65
C VAL A 206 -13.12 -13.24 -3.55
N GLU A 207 -13.92 -12.38 -4.17
CA GLU A 207 -14.96 -12.76 -5.12
C GLU A 207 -14.39 -13.60 -6.26
N LEU A 208 -13.37 -13.06 -6.96
CA LEU A 208 -12.76 -13.71 -8.12
C LEU A 208 -12.07 -15.04 -7.77
N LEU A 209 -11.39 -15.14 -6.63
CA LEU A 209 -10.79 -16.40 -6.20
C LEU A 209 -11.85 -17.46 -5.92
N LEU A 210 -12.95 -17.09 -5.25
CA LEU A 210 -14.05 -18.01 -4.98
C LEU A 210 -14.74 -18.48 -6.27
N GLU A 211 -14.94 -17.60 -7.24
CA GLU A 211 -15.45 -17.95 -8.57
C GLU A 211 -14.54 -18.95 -9.31
N ARG A 212 -13.22 -18.85 -9.10
CA ARG A 212 -12.21 -19.79 -9.63
C ARG A 212 -12.08 -21.09 -8.82
N GLY A 213 -12.88 -21.26 -7.76
CA GLY A 213 -12.80 -22.43 -6.89
C GLY A 213 -11.61 -22.42 -5.93
N ILE A 214 -10.93 -21.29 -5.78
CA ILE A 214 -9.81 -21.09 -4.84
C ILE A 214 -10.37 -20.47 -3.56
N THR A 215 -10.15 -21.13 -2.42
CA THR A 215 -10.61 -20.60 -1.13
C THR A 215 -9.51 -19.78 -0.46
N PRO A 216 -9.59 -18.43 -0.47
CA PRO A 216 -8.55 -17.60 0.12
C PRO A 216 -8.48 -17.79 1.63
N THR A 217 -7.26 -17.67 2.16
CA THR A 217 -7.06 -17.68 3.61
C THR A 217 -7.26 -16.26 4.16
N VAL A 218 -8.36 -16.05 4.87
CA VAL A 218 -8.73 -14.79 5.53
C VAL A 218 -8.61 -14.91 7.04
N TYR A 219 -8.01 -13.94 7.73
CA TYR A 219 -7.93 -13.94 9.20
C TYR A 219 -9.31 -13.82 9.85
N LYS A 220 -9.54 -14.57 10.93
CA LYS A 220 -10.64 -14.29 11.87
C LYS A 220 -10.16 -13.42 13.02
N SER A 221 -11.11 -12.88 13.79
CA SER A 221 -10.81 -12.14 15.01
C SER A 221 -10.12 -13.04 16.03
N VAL A 222 -8.96 -12.61 16.53
CA VAL A 222 -8.26 -13.27 17.65
C VAL A 222 -9.09 -13.28 18.93
N ASN A 223 -10.03 -12.35 19.06
CA ASN A 223 -10.92 -12.25 20.23
C ASN A 223 -12.13 -13.18 20.13
N ALA A 224 -12.34 -13.87 19.01
CA ALA A 224 -13.35 -14.91 18.90
C ALA A 224 -12.90 -16.16 19.72
N PRO A 225 -13.84 -17.01 20.18
CA PRO A 225 -13.48 -18.27 20.82
C PRO A 225 -12.53 -19.11 19.95
N GLY A 226 -11.35 -19.46 20.48
CA GLY A 226 -10.29 -20.18 19.75
C GLY A 226 -9.51 -19.33 18.72
N GLY A 227 -9.59 -18.00 18.81
CA GLY A 227 -9.02 -17.10 17.81
C GLY A 227 -7.49 -17.14 17.71
N VAL A 228 -6.78 -17.41 18.80
CA VAL A 228 -5.30 -17.53 18.79
C VAL A 228 -4.87 -18.74 17.97
N GLU A 229 -5.50 -19.90 18.19
CA GLU A 229 -5.23 -21.13 17.46
C GLU A 229 -5.65 -21.02 15.98
N ASP A 230 -6.77 -20.33 15.68
CA ASP A 230 -7.23 -20.11 14.29
C ASP A 230 -6.24 -19.22 13.51
N VAL A 231 -5.66 -18.18 14.13
CA VAL A 231 -4.61 -17.36 13.49
C VAL A 231 -3.39 -18.21 13.12
N GLN A 232 -2.90 -19.04 14.03
CA GLN A 232 -1.76 -19.93 13.77
C GLN A 232 -2.09 -20.93 12.64
N THR A 233 -3.25 -21.57 12.72
CA THR A 233 -3.71 -22.54 11.70
C THR A 233 -3.79 -21.92 10.30
N ARG A 234 -4.24 -20.67 10.21
CA ARG A 234 -4.31 -19.93 8.94
C ARG A 234 -2.93 -19.59 8.38
N GLN A 235 -2.01 -19.16 9.24
CA GLN A 235 -0.62 -18.90 8.84
C GLN A 235 0.06 -20.18 8.36
N GLU A 236 -0.18 -21.31 9.02
CA GLU A 236 0.34 -22.62 8.59
C GLU A 236 -0.26 -23.07 7.26
N ARG A 237 -1.59 -22.93 7.08
CA ARG A 237 -2.24 -23.18 5.79
C ARG A 237 -1.61 -22.36 4.68
N TYR A 238 -1.41 -21.07 4.89
CA TYR A 238 -0.78 -20.18 3.92
C TYR A 238 0.67 -20.60 3.62
N LYS A 239 1.46 -20.98 4.63
CA LYS A 239 2.83 -21.48 4.41
C LYS A 239 2.89 -22.75 3.56
N GLN A 240 1.89 -23.63 3.69
CA GLN A 240 1.85 -24.90 2.95
C GLN A 240 1.34 -24.76 1.53
N LYS A 241 0.33 -23.90 1.32
CA LYS A 241 -0.42 -23.83 0.06
C LYS A 241 -0.15 -22.57 -0.73
N GLY A 242 0.36 -21.52 -0.09
CA GLY A 242 0.12 -20.16 -0.56
C GLY A 242 -1.39 -19.90 -0.53
N TYR A 243 -1.92 -19.54 -1.68
CA TYR A 243 -3.36 -19.46 -1.94
C TYR A 243 -3.82 -20.57 -2.86
#